data_AF-A0A7S1WT31-F1
#
_entry.id   AF-A0A7S1WT31-F1
#
_cell.length_a   1.000
_cell.length_b   1.000
_cell.length_c   1.000
_cell.angle_alpha   90.00
_cell.angle_beta   90.00
_cell.angle_gamma   90.00
#
_symmetry.space_group_name_H-M   'P 1'
#
loop_
_entity.id
_entity.type
_entity.pdbx_description
1 polymer ?
#
loop_
_entity_poly.entity_id
_entity_poly.type
_entity_poly.pdbx_seq_one_letter_code
_entity_poly.pdbx_strand_id
1 'polypeptide(L)'
;FTRMRRPKRSRTSAGSSTSAESEGGISSADDTMESAEAGDATSRVSYRQSKDTITSEQRERADLYEAALDAYQEARFTEACQLASRLLVETPNDLAARSILQRAQQHAGEDSNVVGLSEEELASWTGVFCMGEK
;
A
#
# COMPACT_ATOMS: atom_id res chain seq x y z
N PHE A 1 -16.42 55.76 10.68
CA PHE A 1 -16.10 55.15 11.98
C PHE A 1 -15.62 53.72 11.73
N THR A 2 -14.32 53.43 11.58
CA THR A 2 -13.26 53.28 12.60
C THR A 2 -13.06 51.81 13.02
N ARG A 3 -11.85 51.30 12.69
CA ARG A 3 -11.07 50.16 13.24
C ARG A 3 -11.54 48.73 12.90
N MET A 4 -10.77 47.98 12.11
CA MET A 4 -9.50 47.29 12.43
C MET A 4 -9.55 46.45 13.72
N ARG A 5 -9.35 45.13 13.60
CA ARG A 5 -8.43 44.30 14.42
C ARG A 5 -8.48 42.81 14.03
N ARG A 6 -7.51 42.39 13.20
CA ARG A 6 -6.75 41.14 13.42
C ARG A 6 -5.37 41.57 13.97
N PRO A 7 -4.46 40.71 14.45
CA PRO A 7 -4.52 39.30 14.86
C PRO A 7 -3.95 39.13 16.30
N LYS A 8 -3.89 37.91 16.85
CA LYS A 8 -2.73 37.34 17.59
C LYS A 8 -3.02 35.87 17.89
N ARG A 9 -2.32 34.95 17.21
CA ARG A 9 -2.16 33.56 17.67
C ARG A 9 -0.67 33.30 17.80
N SER A 10 -0.19 33.41 19.02
CA SER A 10 1.13 32.97 19.44
C SER A 10 1.14 31.44 19.41
N ARG A 11 1.99 30.82 18.57
CA ARG A 11 2.37 29.41 18.72
C ARG A 11 3.85 29.38 19.08
N THR A 12 4.11 29.19 20.37
CA THR A 12 5.37 28.66 20.87
C THR A 12 5.24 27.15 20.89
N SER A 13 5.99 26.45 20.05
CA SER A 13 6.21 25.00 20.18
C SER A 13 7.70 24.77 20.39
N ALA A 14 8.06 24.50 21.63
CA ALA A 14 9.35 23.98 22.04
C ALA A 14 9.10 22.63 22.74
N GLY A 15 9.99 21.67 22.51
CA GLY A 15 9.95 20.32 23.08
C GLY A 15 9.55 19.27 22.03
N SER A 16 10.23 18.14 21.88
CA SER A 16 11.30 17.54 22.66
C SER A 16 12.06 16.58 21.75
N SER A 17 13.38 16.67 21.72
CA SER A 17 14.25 15.62 21.21
C SER A 17 14.61 14.71 22.38
N THR A 18 14.13 13.47 22.35
CA THR A 18 14.57 12.42 23.28
C THR A 18 15.34 11.37 22.48
N SER A 19 16.66 11.43 22.63
CA SER A 19 17.59 10.35 22.30
C SER A 19 17.39 9.20 23.30
N ALA A 20 17.32 7.97 22.81
CA ALA A 20 17.53 6.72 23.55
C ALA A 20 17.89 5.65 22.50
N GLU A 21 19.16 5.29 22.33
CA GLU A 21 19.85 4.22 23.07
C GLU A 21 19.23 2.85 22.84
N SER A 22 19.93 1.98 22.09
CA SER A 22 19.94 0.52 22.31
C SER A 22 20.96 -0.13 21.37
N GLU A 23 22.23 -0.13 21.79
CA GLU A 23 23.24 -1.01 21.22
C GLU A 23 23.16 -2.35 21.99
N GLY A 24 22.32 -3.25 21.48
CA GLY A 24 22.18 -4.60 21.98
C GLY A 24 23.33 -5.46 21.48
N GLY A 25 24.32 -5.67 22.33
CA GLY A 25 25.39 -6.65 22.11
C GLY A 25 24.83 -8.07 22.01
N ILE A 26 25.27 -8.79 20.98
CA ILE A 26 25.13 -10.25 20.90
C ILE A 26 26.53 -10.86 21.01
N SER A 27 26.86 -11.25 22.24
CA SER A 27 27.95 -12.17 22.54
C SER A 27 27.30 -13.48 22.94
N SER A 28 27.49 -14.55 22.18
CA SER A 28 27.72 -15.88 22.74
C SER A 28 28.09 -16.86 21.63
N ALA A 29 29.33 -17.34 21.71
CA ALA A 29 29.75 -18.58 21.10
C ALA A 29 29.13 -19.77 21.87
N ASP A 30 28.68 -20.79 21.13
CA ASP A 30 28.49 -22.19 21.53
C ASP A 30 28.20 -22.95 20.22
N ASP A 31 29.19 -23.53 19.54
CA ASP A 31 29.72 -24.88 19.76
C ASP A 31 28.64 -25.93 20.08
N THR A 32 28.07 -26.55 19.04
CA THR A 32 27.46 -27.88 19.19
C THR A 32 27.73 -28.67 17.91
N MET A 33 28.57 -29.68 18.09
CA MET A 33 28.96 -30.71 17.14
C MET A 33 27.78 -31.56 16.63
N GLU A 34 27.93 -31.99 15.37
CA GLU A 34 27.81 -33.39 14.93
C GLU A 34 26.59 -34.22 15.37
N SER A 35 25.67 -34.45 14.43
CA SER A 35 25.02 -35.76 14.28
C SER A 35 24.38 -35.87 12.90
N ALA A 36 25.05 -36.63 12.04
CA ALA A 36 24.44 -37.24 10.87
C ALA A 36 23.46 -38.31 11.36
N GLU A 37 22.20 -38.27 10.93
CA GLU A 37 21.37 -39.47 10.81
C GLU A 37 20.44 -39.33 9.60
N ALA A 38 20.46 -40.39 8.80
CA ALA A 38 19.68 -40.57 7.60
C ALA A 38 18.21 -40.75 7.95
N GLY A 39 17.39 -39.73 7.66
CA GLY A 39 15.94 -39.82 7.69
C GLY A 39 15.38 -39.92 6.28
N ASP A 40 15.27 -41.15 5.80
CA ASP A 40 14.37 -41.55 4.72
C ASP A 40 12.97 -40.98 4.98
N ALA A 41 12.51 -40.10 4.10
CA ALA A 41 11.12 -40.00 3.70
C ALA A 41 11.04 -38.96 2.60
N THR A 42 10.87 -39.46 1.39
CA THR A 42 10.22 -38.75 0.30
C THR A 42 8.87 -38.18 0.78
N SER A 43 8.90 -37.03 1.46
CA SER A 43 7.80 -36.07 1.42
C SER A 43 7.86 -35.41 0.05
N ARG A 44 7.62 -36.25 -0.98
CA ARG A 44 7.20 -35.83 -2.31
C ARG A 44 5.91 -35.08 -2.06
N VAL A 45 6.04 -33.78 -1.74
CA VAL A 45 5.45 -32.70 -2.51
C VAL A 45 4.13 -33.19 -3.10
N SER A 46 3.19 -33.50 -2.20
CA SER A 46 1.79 -33.69 -2.57
C SER A 46 1.22 -32.29 -2.74
N TYR A 47 1.81 -31.54 -3.67
CA TYR A 47 1.09 -30.58 -4.49
C TYR A 47 0.14 -31.41 -5.35
N ARG A 48 -0.79 -32.11 -4.68
CA ARG A 48 -2.07 -32.43 -5.28
C ARG A 48 -2.56 -31.08 -5.69
N GLN A 49 -2.44 -30.86 -6.99
CA GLN A 49 -3.26 -29.98 -7.80
C GLN A 49 -4.71 -30.16 -7.33
N SER A 50 -5.06 -29.49 -6.24
CA SER A 50 -6.37 -28.89 -6.12
C SER A 50 -6.47 -28.09 -7.40
N LYS A 51 -7.20 -28.62 -8.39
CA LYS A 51 -7.66 -27.81 -9.49
C LYS A 51 -8.42 -26.69 -8.82
N ASP A 52 -7.77 -25.54 -8.65
CA ASP A 52 -8.38 -24.29 -8.22
C ASP A 52 -9.44 -23.99 -9.27
N THR A 53 -10.63 -24.55 -9.05
CA THR A 53 -11.85 -24.14 -9.72
C THR A 53 -12.06 -22.71 -9.29
N ILE A 54 -11.52 -21.78 -10.09
CA ILE A 54 -11.78 -20.35 -9.95
C ILE A 54 -13.28 -20.19 -9.90
N THR A 55 -13.80 -19.83 -8.73
CA THR A 55 -15.24 -19.62 -8.56
C THR A 55 -15.64 -18.38 -9.37
N SER A 56 -16.90 -18.29 -9.80
CA SER A 56 -17.39 -17.11 -10.51
C SER A 56 -17.13 -15.83 -9.71
N GLU A 57 -17.28 -15.89 -8.38
CA GLU A 57 -16.97 -14.81 -7.44
C GLU A 57 -15.49 -14.38 -7.49
N GLN A 58 -14.56 -15.34 -7.59
CA GLN A 58 -13.14 -15.04 -7.71
C GLN A 58 -12.82 -14.34 -9.03
N ARG A 59 -13.53 -14.71 -10.11
CA ARG A 59 -13.38 -14.04 -11.41
C ARG A 59 -13.94 -12.63 -11.38
N GLU A 60 -15.15 -12.44 -10.88
CA GLU A 60 -15.76 -11.10 -10.74
C GLU A 60 -14.89 -10.17 -9.89
N ARG A 61 -14.27 -10.70 -8.83
CA ARG A 61 -13.33 -9.94 -8.01
C ARG A 61 -12.05 -9.59 -8.77
N ALA A 62 -11.51 -10.53 -9.56
CA ALA A 62 -10.35 -10.26 -10.41
C ALA A 62 -10.68 -9.18 -11.44
N ASP A 63 -11.85 -9.27 -12.10
CA ASP A 63 -12.33 -8.27 -13.07
C ASP A 63 -12.46 -6.89 -12.42
N LEU A 64 -13.01 -6.80 -11.20
CA LEU A 64 -13.08 -5.55 -10.44
C LEU A 64 -11.71 -5.00 -10.08
N TYR A 65 -10.77 -5.88 -9.74
CA TYR A 65 -9.42 -5.48 -9.38
C TYR A 65 -8.64 -4.96 -10.58
N GLU A 66 -8.73 -5.65 -11.72
CA GLU A 66 -8.16 -5.20 -12.99
C GLU A 66 -8.76 -3.85 -13.41
N ALA A 67 -10.09 -3.70 -13.35
CA ALA A 67 -10.74 -2.41 -13.64
C ALA A 67 -10.27 -1.27 -12.70
N ALA A 68 -10.07 -1.55 -11.41
CA ALA A 68 -9.55 -0.57 -10.47
C ALA A 68 -8.10 -0.17 -10.79
N LEU A 69 -7.29 -1.14 -11.21
CA LEU A 69 -5.90 -0.92 -11.60
C LEU A 69 -5.80 -0.12 -12.90
N ASP A 70 -6.60 -0.48 -13.90
CA ASP A 70 -6.66 0.23 -15.19
C ASP A 70 -7.11 1.67 -15.00
N ALA A 71 -8.18 1.89 -14.22
CA ALA A 71 -8.61 3.25 -13.89
C ALA A 71 -7.51 4.05 -13.19
N TYR A 72 -6.71 3.43 -12.31
CA TYR A 72 -5.58 4.10 -11.67
C TYR A 72 -4.44 4.40 -12.65
N GLN A 73 -4.14 3.48 -13.58
CA GLN A 73 -3.11 3.66 -14.60
C GLN A 73 -3.48 4.71 -15.63
N GLU A 74 -4.78 4.87 -15.93
CA GLU A 74 -5.31 5.93 -16.78
C GLU A 74 -5.54 7.26 -16.04
N ALA A 75 -5.06 7.38 -14.79
CA ALA A 75 -5.24 8.53 -13.92
C ALA A 75 -6.71 8.92 -13.65
N ARG A 76 -7.65 7.99 -13.82
CA ARG A 76 -9.06 8.12 -13.41
C ARG A 76 -9.21 7.82 -11.92
N PHE A 77 -8.58 8.64 -11.07
CA PHE A 77 -8.45 8.39 -9.63
C PHE A 77 -9.78 8.28 -8.89
N THR A 78 -10.78 9.09 -9.24
CA THR A 78 -12.12 9.00 -8.63
C THR A 78 -12.78 7.65 -8.88
N GLU A 79 -12.63 7.11 -10.08
CA GLU A 79 -13.19 5.81 -10.47
C GLU A 79 -12.41 4.66 -9.80
N ALA A 80 -11.09 4.75 -9.78
CA ALA A 80 -10.24 3.81 -9.05
C ALA A 80 -10.59 3.76 -7.55
N CYS A 81 -10.86 4.91 -6.91
CA CYS A 81 -11.34 4.99 -5.53
C CYS A 81 -12.66 4.24 -5.32
N GLN A 82 -13.63 4.39 -6.24
CA GLN A 82 -14.93 3.75 -6.14
C GLN A 82 -14.82 2.22 -6.29
N LEU A 83 -14.07 1.77 -7.30
CA LEU A 83 -13.85 0.35 -7.56
C LEU A 83 -13.07 -0.32 -6.42
N ALA A 84 -12.01 0.32 -5.92
CA ALA A 84 -11.23 -0.19 -4.79
C ALA A 84 -12.04 -0.19 -3.48
N SER A 85 -12.89 0.82 -3.24
CA SER A 85 -13.80 0.82 -2.08
C SER A 85 -14.76 -0.36 -2.13
N ARG A 86 -15.31 -0.67 -3.31
CA ARG A 86 -16.20 -1.81 -3.51
C ARG A 86 -15.49 -3.15 -3.24
N LEU A 87 -14.26 -3.31 -3.73
CA LEU A 87 -13.41 -4.46 -3.42
C LEU A 87 -13.17 -4.63 -1.91
N LEU A 88 -13.00 -3.55 -1.16
CA LEU A 88 -12.80 -3.60 0.29
C LEU A 88 -14.07 -3.89 1.07
N VAL A 89 -15.25 -3.62 0.53
CA VAL A 89 -16.52 -4.07 1.14
C VAL A 89 -16.62 -5.59 1.08
N GLU A 90 -16.22 -6.21 -0.04
CA GLU A 90 -16.25 -7.67 -0.21
C GLU A 90 -15.04 -8.36 0.45
N THR A 91 -13.87 -7.73 0.41
CA THR A 91 -12.60 -8.24 0.94
C THR A 91 -11.86 -7.18 1.75
N PRO A 92 -12.27 -6.92 3.01
CA PRO A 92 -11.71 -5.85 3.82
C PRO A 92 -10.21 -6.03 4.17
N ASN A 93 -9.70 -7.26 4.06
CA ASN A 93 -8.31 -7.60 4.33
C ASN A 93 -7.41 -7.55 3.07
N ASP A 94 -7.95 -7.17 1.91
CA ASP A 94 -7.15 -7.04 0.69
C ASP A 94 -6.22 -5.83 0.78
N LEU A 95 -4.94 -6.10 1.01
CA LEU A 95 -3.90 -5.09 1.12
C LEU A 95 -3.66 -4.36 -0.20
N ALA A 96 -3.85 -5.04 -1.34
CA ALA A 96 -3.61 -4.47 -2.64
C ALA A 96 -4.71 -3.46 -2.99
N ALA A 97 -5.98 -3.83 -2.78
CA ALA A 97 -7.11 -2.91 -2.93
C ALA A 97 -7.00 -1.69 -1.99
N ARG A 98 -6.55 -1.89 -0.74
CA ARG A 98 -6.26 -0.77 0.19
C ARG A 98 -5.17 0.16 -0.34
N SER A 99 -4.11 -0.40 -0.92
CA SER A 99 -3.01 0.38 -1.46
C SER A 99 -3.45 1.23 -2.66
N ILE A 100 -4.22 0.64 -3.58
CA ILE A 100 -4.81 1.37 -4.72
C ILE A 100 -5.69 2.51 -4.22
N LEU A 101 -6.61 2.23 -3.29
CA LEU A 101 -7.49 3.25 -2.73
C LEU A 101 -6.73 4.39 -2.07
N GLN A 102 -5.75 4.08 -1.21
CA GLN A 102 -4.96 5.10 -0.52
C GLN A 102 -4.19 5.99 -1.50
N ARG A 103 -3.58 5.41 -2.55
CA ARG A 103 -2.85 6.17 -3.57
C ARG A 103 -3.78 7.00 -4.44
N ALA A 104 -4.89 6.42 -4.89
CA ALA A 104 -5.89 7.14 -5.68
C ALA A 104 -6.48 8.33 -4.90
N GLN A 105 -6.73 8.18 -3.59
CA GLN A 105 -7.21 9.25 -2.73
C GLN A 105 -6.22 10.41 -2.56
N GLN A 106 -4.91 10.19 -2.73
CA GLN A 106 -3.92 11.28 -2.69
C GLN A 106 -4.06 12.22 -3.89
N HIS A 107 -4.57 11.71 -5.01
CA HIS A 107 -4.71 12.44 -6.26
C HIS A 107 -6.17 12.81 -6.59
N ALA A 108 -7.16 12.15 -5.96
CA ALA A 108 -8.58 12.48 -6.12
C ALA A 108 -8.95 13.71 -5.28
N GLY A 109 -9.20 14.85 -5.95
CA GLY A 109 -9.74 16.06 -5.34
C GLY A 109 -11.26 16.00 -5.10
N GLU A 110 -11.75 16.94 -4.29
CA GLU A 110 -13.16 17.02 -3.85
C GLU A 110 -14.17 17.12 -5.02
N ASP A 111 -13.78 17.74 -6.13
CA ASP A 111 -14.63 17.95 -7.31
C ASP A 111 -14.32 16.99 -8.48
N SER A 112 -13.80 15.80 -8.21
CA SER A 112 -13.24 14.90 -9.24
C SER A 112 -12.07 15.50 -10.03
N ASN A 113 -11.48 16.57 -9.51
CA ASN A 113 -10.31 17.18 -10.12
C ASN A 113 -9.05 16.46 -9.63
N VAL A 114 -8.09 16.23 -10.52
CA VAL A 114 -6.82 15.62 -10.15
C VAL A 114 -5.98 16.65 -9.40
N VAL A 115 -5.54 16.32 -8.19
CA VAL A 115 -4.71 17.18 -7.35
C VAL A 115 -3.29 16.65 -7.30
N GLY A 116 -2.32 17.55 -7.42
CA GLY A 116 -0.90 17.23 -7.25
C GLY A 116 -0.20 16.66 -8.48
N LEU A 117 -0.89 16.58 -9.63
CA LEU A 117 -0.27 16.27 -10.92
C LEU A 117 -0.58 17.40 -11.91
N SER A 118 0.45 17.85 -12.62
CA SER A 118 0.31 18.72 -13.80
C SER A 118 -0.23 17.93 -14.99
N GLU A 119 -0.67 18.63 -16.03
CA GLU A 119 -1.18 18.00 -17.26
C GLU A 119 -0.10 17.17 -17.99
N GLU A 120 1.16 17.61 -17.91
CA GLU A 120 2.31 16.88 -18.46
C GLU A 120 2.58 15.58 -17.67
N GLU A 121 2.49 15.64 -16.34
CA GLU A 121 2.63 14.46 -15.49
C GLU A 121 1.49 13.47 -15.72
N LEU A 122 0.25 13.95 -15.85
CA LEU A 122 -0.92 13.15 -16.21
C LEU A 122 -0.73 12.44 -17.55
N ALA A 123 -0.21 13.14 -18.56
CA ALA A 123 0.05 12.55 -19.88
C ALA A 123 1.16 11.48 -19.84
N SER A 124 2.11 11.60 -18.92
CA SER A 124 3.19 10.62 -18.70
C SER A 124 2.85 9.55 -17.65
N TRP A 125 1.67 9.61 -17.04
CA TRP A 125 1.28 8.74 -15.95
C TRP A 125 1.09 7.32 -16.45
N THR A 126 1.77 6.37 -15.82
CA THR A 126 1.66 4.93 -16.12
C THR A 126 1.19 4.12 -14.92
N GLY A 127 0.81 4.79 -13.82
CA GLY A 127 0.50 4.16 -12.54
C GLY A 127 1.70 3.49 -11.83
N VAL A 128 2.89 3.45 -12.45
CA VAL A 128 4.12 2.95 -11.85
C VAL A 128 4.89 4.11 -11.25
N PHE A 129 4.89 4.20 -9.92
CA PHE A 129 5.76 5.15 -9.22
C PHE A 129 7.20 4.63 -9.33
N CYS A 130 7.99 5.21 -10.23
CA CYS A 130 9.42 4.93 -10.29
C CYS A 130 10.04 5.35 -8.94
N MET A 131 10.35 4.38 -8.06
CA MET A 131 11.17 4.61 -6.86
C MET A 131 12.65 4.80 -7.24
N GLY A 132 12.94 5.78 -8.08
CA GLY A 132 14.28 6.34 -8.28
C GLY A 132 14.08 7.85 -8.32
N GLU A 133 14.71 8.68 -7.51
CA GLU A 133 16.03 8.62 -6.91
C GLU A 133 15.97 9.22 -5.49
N LYS A 134 16.96 8.86 -4.67
CA LYS A 134 17.03 9.14 -3.23
C LYS A 134 17.89 10.35 -2.94
#